data_AF-A0A916YIB7-F1
#
_entry.id   AF-A0A916YIB7-F1
#
_cell.length_a   1.000
_cell.length_b   1.000
_cell.length_c   1.000
_cell.angle_alpha   90.00
_cell.angle_beta   90.00
_cell.angle_gamma   90.00
#
_symmetry.space_group_name_H-M   'P 1'
#
loop_
_entity.id
_entity.type
_entity.pdbx_description
1 polymer ?
#
loop_
_entity_poly.entity_id
_entity_poly.type
_entity_poly.pdbx_seq_one_letter_code
_entity_poly.pdbx_strand_id
1 'polypeptide(L)'
;MRIVISQGSDKYLTARVTQKMSEVIKKDGVNARGKRGVLDDETGLFEGFDFNQNAIFGSVVYLKPEVSVNRQTGEVLAKMPAHNSRIVIAAPRGATHYRFFGCASNINFELSEFTTLDDESDFIEVGNAAVPETVLDVSLSDGQNQNLNLTSPIFVTVGVSFFQDVNGEKYPLKNGSYNAVKIAKVDTGV
;
A
#
# COMPACT_ATOMS: atom_id res chain seq x y z
N MET A 1 6.54 -0.64 6.77
CA MET A 1 6.31 -0.93 5.34
C MET A 1 7.45 -1.76 4.71
N ARG A 2 7.93 -2.84 5.36
CA ARG A 2 9.13 -3.54 4.85
C ARG A 2 8.85 -4.33 3.59
N ILE A 3 7.74 -5.08 3.57
CA ILE A 3 7.28 -5.88 2.44
C ILE A 3 7.00 -5.02 1.21
N VAL A 4 6.40 -3.85 1.41
CA VAL A 4 6.06 -2.91 0.33
C VAL A 4 7.30 -2.43 -0.42
N ILE A 5 8.33 -2.04 0.33
CA ILE A 5 9.58 -1.55 -0.24
C ILE A 5 10.36 -2.69 -0.87
N SER A 6 10.44 -3.85 -0.22
CA SER A 6 11.22 -4.97 -0.76
C SER A 6 10.61 -5.60 -2.02
N GLN A 7 9.28 -5.56 -2.16
CA GLN A 7 8.60 -6.23 -3.27
C GLN A 7 8.35 -5.34 -4.48
N GLY A 8 8.15 -4.03 -4.32
CA GLY A 8 7.68 -3.21 -5.44
C GLY A 8 8.16 -1.78 -5.42
N SER A 9 9.34 -1.49 -4.86
CA SER A 9 9.95 -0.17 -4.98
C SER A 9 10.94 -0.10 -6.15
N ASP A 10 10.97 1.05 -6.83
CA ASP A 10 12.05 1.36 -7.76
C ASP A 10 13.19 2.16 -7.10
N LYS A 11 14.34 2.20 -7.77
CA LYS A 11 15.56 2.87 -7.27
C LYS A 11 15.41 4.38 -7.01
N TYR A 12 14.39 5.04 -7.56
CA TYR A 12 14.13 6.47 -7.37
C TYR A 12 13.05 6.75 -6.32
N LEU A 13 12.51 5.72 -5.66
CA LEU A 13 11.46 5.86 -4.65
C LEU A 13 11.82 6.94 -3.62
N THR A 14 13.00 6.87 -3.02
CA THR A 14 13.43 7.82 -1.98
C THR A 14 13.36 9.26 -2.46
N ALA A 15 13.90 9.55 -3.65
CA ALA A 15 13.88 10.89 -4.22
C ALA A 15 12.44 11.41 -4.43
N ARG A 16 11.53 10.55 -4.91
CA ARG A 16 10.12 10.92 -5.13
C ARG A 16 9.35 11.13 -3.84
N VAL A 17 9.58 10.28 -2.84
CA VAL A 17 8.99 10.47 -1.50
C VAL A 17 9.49 11.78 -0.92
N THR A 18 10.79 12.09 -1.00
CA THR A 18 11.35 13.37 -0.53
C THR A 18 10.73 14.56 -1.26
N GLN A 19 10.53 14.47 -2.58
CA GLN A 19 9.85 15.51 -3.34
C GLN A 19 8.41 15.72 -2.85
N LYS A 20 7.66 14.62 -2.67
CA LYS A 20 6.28 14.68 -2.19
C LYS A 20 6.18 15.22 -0.77
N MET A 21 7.08 14.81 0.13
CA MET A 21 7.22 15.38 1.47
C MET A 21 7.48 16.89 1.43
N SER A 22 8.32 17.37 0.51
CA SER A 22 8.55 18.80 0.33
C SER A 22 7.28 19.55 -0.11
N GLU A 23 6.43 18.93 -0.92
CA GLU A 23 5.12 19.50 -1.30
C GLU A 23 4.19 19.61 -0.08
N VAL A 24 4.11 18.56 0.73
CA VAL A 24 3.31 18.55 1.97
C VAL A 24 3.79 19.62 2.96
N ILE A 25 5.10 19.71 3.20
CA ILE A 25 5.67 20.73 4.10
C ILE A 25 5.38 22.15 3.59
N LYS A 26 5.32 22.36 2.27
CA LYS A 26 5.02 23.69 1.71
C LYS A 26 3.57 24.11 1.91
N LYS A 27 2.66 23.15 2.12
CA LYS A 27 1.24 23.40 2.36
C LYS A 27 0.93 23.85 3.78
N ASP A 28 1.86 23.66 4.71
CA ASP A 28 1.77 24.22 6.05
C ASP A 28 1.58 25.76 6.00
N GLY A 29 0.34 26.17 6.27
CA GLY A 29 -0.08 27.56 6.40
C GLY A 29 -0.07 28.07 7.84
N VAL A 30 0.20 27.20 8.83
CA VAL A 30 0.16 27.52 10.26
C VAL A 30 1.53 28.03 10.73
N ASN A 31 2.60 27.33 10.35
CA ASN A 31 3.94 27.67 10.81
C ASN A 31 4.66 28.67 9.90
N ALA A 32 5.48 29.51 10.54
CA ALA A 32 6.36 30.44 9.84
C ALA A 32 7.36 29.70 8.93
N ARG A 33 7.81 30.37 7.87
CA ARG A 33 8.81 29.82 6.94
C ARG A 33 10.09 29.42 7.70
N GLY A 34 10.58 28.21 7.46
CA GLY A 34 11.72 27.63 8.19
C GLY A 34 11.33 26.82 9.44
N LYS A 35 10.08 26.92 9.89
CA LYS A 35 9.47 26.07 10.93
C LYS A 35 8.32 25.20 10.40
N ARG A 36 8.15 25.15 9.08
CA ARG A 36 7.08 24.36 8.46
C ARG A 36 7.34 22.87 8.66
N GLY A 37 6.30 22.17 9.09
CA GLY A 37 6.31 20.74 9.36
C GLY A 37 5.36 19.98 8.46
N VAL A 38 5.22 18.68 8.73
CA VAL A 38 4.16 17.85 8.17
C VAL A 38 2.99 17.93 9.15
N LEU A 39 1.91 18.57 8.73
CA LEU A 39 0.65 18.55 9.47
C LEU A 39 -0.18 17.36 9.02
N ASP A 40 -0.89 16.74 9.95
CA ASP A 40 -1.65 15.51 9.72
C ASP A 40 -2.69 15.68 8.60
N ASP A 41 -3.38 16.81 8.54
CA ASP A 41 -4.38 17.15 7.51
C ASP A 41 -3.79 17.15 6.09
N GLU A 42 -2.54 17.58 5.93
CA GLU A 42 -1.88 17.68 4.63
C GLU A 42 -1.34 16.34 4.13
N THR A 43 -1.32 15.31 4.99
CA THR A 43 -0.81 13.97 4.61
C THR A 43 -1.69 13.27 3.58
N GLY A 44 -2.95 13.70 3.41
CA GLY A 44 -3.84 13.23 2.34
C GLY A 44 -3.26 13.39 0.93
N LEU A 45 -2.29 14.30 0.74
CA LEU A 45 -1.59 14.48 -0.55
C LEU A 45 -0.77 13.26 -0.99
N PHE A 46 -0.54 12.30 -0.11
CA PHE A 46 0.12 11.03 -0.43
C PHE A 46 -0.81 10.00 -1.05
N GLU A 47 -2.13 10.19 -1.01
CA GLU A 47 -3.07 9.26 -1.65
C GLU A 47 -2.77 9.12 -3.14
N GLY A 48 -2.72 7.87 -3.61
CA GLY A 48 -2.40 7.54 -5.00
C GLY A 48 -0.92 7.60 -5.35
N PHE A 49 -0.01 7.85 -4.40
CA PHE A 49 1.43 7.78 -4.67
C PHE A 49 1.86 6.35 -5.05
N ASP A 50 2.52 6.21 -6.21
CA ASP A 50 3.06 4.95 -6.71
C ASP A 50 4.54 4.74 -6.32
N PHE A 51 4.83 3.55 -5.79
CA PHE A 51 6.19 3.20 -5.36
C PHE A 51 7.08 2.71 -6.51
N ASN A 52 6.47 2.28 -7.61
CA ASN A 52 7.17 1.82 -8.82
C ASN A 52 6.71 2.61 -10.05
N GLN A 53 7.56 3.49 -10.57
CA GLN A 53 7.26 4.21 -11.81
C GLN A 53 7.24 3.33 -13.06
N ASN A 54 7.91 2.17 -13.02
CA ASN A 54 7.89 1.22 -14.15
C ASN A 54 6.62 0.37 -14.15
N ALA A 55 5.86 0.35 -13.06
CA ALA A 55 4.65 -0.43 -12.88
C ALA A 55 3.64 0.36 -12.03
N ILE A 56 3.01 1.37 -12.66
CA ILE A 56 1.99 2.19 -12.02
C ILE A 56 0.78 1.31 -11.70
N PHE A 57 0.27 1.36 -10.47
CA PHE A 57 -0.80 0.48 -10.02
C PHE A 57 -2.02 0.50 -10.94
N GLY A 58 -2.49 1.70 -11.33
CA GLY A 58 -3.64 1.83 -12.24
C GLY A 58 -3.42 1.31 -13.66
N SER A 59 -2.18 1.05 -14.06
CA SER A 59 -1.86 0.43 -15.36
C SER A 59 -1.70 -1.09 -15.28
N VAL A 60 -1.52 -1.63 -14.07
CA VAL A 60 -1.27 -3.05 -13.82
C VAL A 60 -2.51 -3.74 -13.24
N VAL A 61 -3.24 -3.03 -12.39
CA VAL A 61 -4.43 -3.50 -11.69
C VAL A 61 -5.60 -2.57 -12.02
N TYR A 62 -6.49 -3.03 -12.88
CA TYR A 62 -7.75 -2.36 -13.24
C TYR A 62 -8.88 -2.70 -12.26
N LEU A 63 -8.51 -2.87 -10.99
CA LEU A 63 -9.41 -3.11 -9.87
C LEU A 63 -9.20 -2.01 -8.86
N LYS A 64 -10.30 -1.51 -8.26
CA LYS A 64 -10.22 -0.51 -7.20
C LYS A 64 -10.20 -1.23 -5.84
N PRO A 65 -9.13 -1.13 -5.04
CA PRO A 65 -9.11 -1.56 -3.66
C PRO A 65 -10.15 -0.80 -2.84
N GLU A 66 -10.89 -1.51 -1.98
CA GLU A 66 -11.75 -0.92 -0.97
C GLU A 66 -11.02 -0.95 0.37
N VAL A 67 -10.83 0.21 1.00
CA VAL A 67 -10.08 0.32 2.25
C VAL A 67 -10.98 0.84 3.36
N SER A 68 -11.10 0.07 4.44
CA SER A 68 -11.78 0.49 5.67
C SER A 68 -10.77 0.66 6.80
N VAL A 69 -10.95 1.73 7.57
CA VAL A 69 -10.12 2.09 8.73
C VAL A 69 -11.07 2.38 9.90
N ASN A 70 -10.91 1.65 10.99
CA ASN A 70 -11.58 1.93 12.26
C ASN A 70 -10.51 2.34 13.29
N ARG A 71 -10.43 3.64 13.58
CA ARG A 71 -9.39 4.21 14.47
C ARG A 71 -9.59 3.87 15.94
N GLN A 72 -10.81 3.50 16.34
CA GLN A 72 -11.12 3.13 17.73
C GLN A 72 -10.55 1.75 18.05
N THR A 73 -10.82 0.78 17.17
CA THR A 73 -10.34 -0.60 17.34
C THR A 73 -8.95 -0.83 16.75
N GLY A 74 -8.48 0.04 15.86
CA GLY A 74 -7.27 -0.15 15.06
C GLY A 74 -7.47 -1.12 13.88
N GLU A 75 -8.71 -1.52 13.59
CA GLU A 75 -9.01 -2.42 12.47
C GLU A 75 -8.76 -1.71 11.13
N VAL A 76 -7.97 -2.34 10.27
CA VAL A 76 -7.67 -1.83 8.93
C VAL A 76 -7.74 -2.98 7.94
N LEU A 77 -8.71 -2.91 7.02
CA LEU A 77 -8.92 -3.93 6.00
C LEU A 77 -8.73 -3.31 4.61
N ALA A 78 -7.97 -4.00 3.76
CA ALA A 78 -7.87 -3.70 2.33
C ALA A 78 -8.48 -4.85 1.54
N LYS A 79 -9.61 -4.60 0.89
CA LYS A 79 -10.38 -5.60 0.14
C LYS A 79 -10.19 -5.41 -1.35
N MET A 80 -9.85 -6.50 -2.02
CA MET A 80 -9.87 -6.59 -3.48
C MET A 80 -11.18 -7.29 -3.85
N PRO A 81 -12.13 -6.59 -4.51
CA PRO A 81 -13.40 -7.19 -4.88
C PRO A 81 -13.23 -8.45 -5.73
N ALA A 82 -14.23 -9.33 -5.71
CA ALA A 82 -14.24 -10.50 -6.59
C ALA A 82 -14.06 -10.07 -8.06
N HIS A 83 -13.19 -10.77 -8.78
CA HIS A 83 -12.76 -10.34 -10.11
C HIS A 83 -12.37 -11.50 -11.02
N ASN A 84 -12.16 -11.22 -12.30
CA ASN A 84 -11.54 -12.15 -13.24
C ASN A 84 -10.12 -11.67 -13.54
N SER A 85 -9.11 -12.46 -13.16
CA SER A 85 -7.70 -12.08 -13.23
C SER A 85 -7.29 -11.63 -14.63
N ARG A 86 -7.75 -12.33 -15.69
CA ARG A 86 -7.39 -12.00 -17.07
C ARG A 86 -7.93 -10.66 -17.56
N ILE A 87 -9.00 -10.16 -16.94
CA ILE A 87 -9.63 -8.90 -17.30
C ILE A 87 -9.00 -7.75 -16.52
N VAL A 88 -8.80 -7.92 -15.21
CA VAL A 88 -8.41 -6.80 -14.34
C VAL A 88 -6.92 -6.75 -14.02
N ILE A 89 -6.17 -7.83 -14.24
CA ILE A 89 -4.73 -7.87 -13.98
C ILE A 89 -3.97 -7.90 -15.30
N ALA A 90 -3.25 -6.82 -15.61
CA ALA A 90 -2.30 -6.77 -16.73
C ALA A 90 -1.01 -7.51 -16.36
N ALA A 91 -1.11 -8.84 -16.27
CA ALA A 91 0.02 -9.68 -15.88
C ALA A 91 1.16 -9.61 -16.91
N PRO A 92 2.42 -9.43 -16.49
CA PRO A 92 3.56 -9.41 -17.39
C PRO A 92 3.80 -10.79 -18.02
N ARG A 93 4.47 -10.81 -19.17
CA ARG A 93 4.78 -12.06 -19.87
C ARG A 93 5.62 -12.99 -18.98
N GLY A 94 5.17 -14.22 -18.81
CA GLY A 94 5.82 -15.24 -17.98
C GLY A 94 5.27 -15.32 -16.55
N ALA A 95 4.40 -14.39 -16.14
CA ALA A 95 3.63 -14.55 -14.91
C ALA A 95 2.61 -15.67 -15.06
N THR A 96 2.61 -16.57 -14.09
CA THR A 96 1.62 -17.66 -13.97
C THR A 96 0.72 -17.43 -12.75
N HIS A 97 1.26 -16.76 -11.73
CA HIS A 97 0.58 -16.46 -10.49
C HIS A 97 0.84 -15.01 -10.11
N TYR A 98 -0.05 -14.47 -9.30
CA TYR A 98 0.15 -13.20 -8.62
C TYR A 98 -0.33 -13.34 -7.17
N ARG A 99 0.05 -12.40 -6.33
CA ARG A 99 -0.53 -12.24 -5.00
C ARG A 99 -0.73 -10.78 -4.70
N PHE A 100 -1.74 -10.48 -3.91
CA PHE A 100 -1.87 -9.16 -3.33
C PHE A 100 -1.06 -9.09 -2.04
N PHE A 101 -0.58 -7.90 -1.75
CA PHE A 101 0.01 -7.59 -0.46
C PHE A 101 -0.40 -6.19 -0.06
N GLY A 102 -0.43 -5.96 1.23
CA GLY A 102 -0.87 -4.72 1.80
C GLY A 102 -0.10 -4.39 3.05
N CYS A 103 -0.19 -3.14 3.46
CA CYS A 103 0.43 -2.68 4.68
C CYS A 103 -0.28 -1.43 5.16
N ALA A 104 -0.59 -1.37 6.45
CA ALA A 104 -1.01 -0.17 7.14
C ALA A 104 0.17 0.39 7.93
N SER A 105 0.27 1.70 8.03
CA SER A 105 1.28 2.37 8.84
C SER A 105 0.68 3.59 9.52
N ASN A 106 0.64 3.57 10.85
CA ASN A 106 0.38 4.74 11.65
C ASN A 106 1.69 5.47 11.88
N ILE A 107 1.78 6.75 11.48
CA ILE A 107 3.03 7.52 11.50
C ILE A 107 2.80 8.82 12.25
N ASN A 108 3.50 8.99 13.37
CA ASN A 108 3.59 10.25 14.08
C ASN A 108 4.81 11.03 13.60
N PHE A 109 4.59 12.07 12.80
CA PHE A 109 5.67 12.88 12.23
C PHE A 109 6.36 13.79 13.25
N GLU A 110 5.67 14.18 14.34
CA GLU A 110 6.23 15.04 15.38
C GLU A 110 7.18 14.27 16.30
N LEU A 111 6.74 13.08 16.74
CA LEU A 111 7.53 12.20 17.61
C LEU A 111 8.49 11.29 16.84
N SER A 112 8.39 11.25 15.50
CA SER A 112 9.15 10.33 14.64
C SER A 112 8.92 8.85 14.98
N GLU A 113 7.72 8.52 15.42
CA GLU A 113 7.30 7.16 15.77
C GLU A 113 6.40 6.58 14.68
N PHE A 114 6.50 5.26 14.47
CA PHE A 114 5.61 4.58 13.53
C PHE A 114 5.34 3.14 13.95
N THR A 115 4.10 2.71 13.71
CA THR A 115 3.68 1.31 13.84
C THR A 115 3.22 0.83 12.47
N THR A 116 3.59 -0.39 12.09
CA THR A 116 3.27 -0.96 10.79
C THR A 116 2.86 -2.40 10.92
N LEU A 117 1.74 -2.77 10.30
CA LEU A 117 1.36 -4.15 10.03
C LEU A 117 1.26 -4.39 8.52
N ASP A 118 1.65 -5.58 8.09
CA ASP A 118 1.59 -6.03 6.70
C ASP A 118 0.90 -7.38 6.61
N ASP A 119 0.32 -7.64 5.45
CA ASP A 119 -0.39 -8.88 5.14
C ASP A 119 -0.26 -9.21 3.65
N GLU A 120 -0.36 -10.49 3.33
CA GLU A 120 -0.20 -11.04 1.99
C GLU A 120 -1.28 -12.07 1.71
N SER A 121 -1.89 -12.00 0.53
CA SER A 121 -2.85 -13.02 0.12
C SER A 121 -2.13 -14.31 -0.27
N ASP A 122 -2.92 -15.37 -0.37
CA ASP A 122 -2.52 -16.58 -1.09
C ASP A 122 -2.14 -16.27 -2.55
N PHE A 123 -1.43 -17.21 -3.16
CA PHE A 123 -1.12 -17.15 -4.59
C PHE A 123 -2.38 -17.41 -5.42
N ILE A 124 -2.62 -16.53 -6.38
CA ILE A 124 -3.76 -16.58 -7.29
C ILE A 124 -3.24 -16.87 -8.69
N GLU A 125 -3.82 -17.86 -9.34
CA GLU A 125 -3.51 -18.19 -10.74
C GLU A 125 -3.92 -17.06 -11.69
N VAL A 126 -3.04 -16.72 -12.63
CA VAL A 126 -3.38 -15.85 -13.76
C VAL A 126 -4.19 -16.69 -14.75
N GLY A 127 -5.51 -16.55 -14.72
CA GLY A 127 -6.40 -17.33 -15.57
C GLY A 127 -7.78 -16.70 -15.79
N ASN A 128 -8.67 -17.51 -16.39
CA ASN A 128 -10.07 -17.11 -16.65
C ASN A 128 -10.99 -17.41 -15.46
N ALA A 129 -10.50 -18.08 -14.41
CA ALA A 129 -11.30 -18.42 -13.26
C ALA A 129 -11.76 -17.15 -12.52
N ALA A 130 -12.96 -17.21 -11.95
CA ALA A 130 -13.42 -16.18 -11.04
C ALA A 130 -12.63 -16.28 -9.73
N VAL A 131 -12.07 -15.16 -9.31
CA VAL A 131 -11.36 -15.00 -8.05
C VAL A 131 -12.34 -14.39 -7.05
N PRO A 132 -12.56 -15.01 -5.88
CA PRO A 132 -13.40 -14.42 -4.84
C PRO A 132 -12.79 -13.13 -4.28
N GLU A 133 -13.55 -12.42 -3.46
CA GLU A 133 -13.00 -11.27 -2.73
C GLU A 133 -11.78 -11.70 -1.92
N THR A 134 -10.70 -10.92 -2.02
CA THR A 134 -9.50 -11.09 -1.20
C THR A 134 -9.47 -10.00 -0.15
N VAL A 135 -9.35 -10.38 1.12
CA VAL A 135 -9.25 -9.44 2.24
C VAL A 135 -7.83 -9.51 2.78
N LEU A 136 -7.16 -8.37 2.83
CA LEU A 136 -5.90 -8.20 3.53
C LEU A 136 -6.19 -7.53 4.87
N ASP A 137 -5.88 -8.23 5.96
CA ASP A 137 -6.04 -7.72 7.32
C ASP A 137 -4.72 -7.10 7.78
N VAL A 138 -4.66 -5.77 7.71
CA VAL A 138 -3.49 -4.99 8.10
C VAL A 138 -3.78 -4.17 9.36
N SER A 139 -4.64 -4.72 10.23
CA SER A 139 -5.08 -4.05 11.46
C SER A 139 -3.90 -3.72 12.37
N LEU A 140 -3.86 -2.48 12.85
CA LEU A 140 -2.80 -1.95 13.71
C LEU A 140 -3.05 -2.24 15.20
N SER A 141 -3.83 -3.28 15.51
CA SER A 141 -4.18 -3.62 16.89
C SER A 141 -2.96 -4.13 17.66
N ASP A 142 -2.84 -3.82 18.94
CA ASP A 142 -1.77 -4.35 19.81
C ASP A 142 -2.09 -5.75 20.37
N GLY A 143 -3.14 -6.39 19.84
CA GLY A 143 -3.62 -7.70 20.27
C GLY A 143 -4.25 -7.74 21.68
N GLN A 144 -4.31 -6.64 22.44
CA GLN A 144 -4.82 -6.61 23.82
C GLN A 144 -5.71 -5.40 24.18
N ASN A 145 -5.61 -4.28 23.46
CA ASN A 145 -6.34 -3.04 23.70
C ASN A 145 -7.35 -2.77 22.57
N GLN A 146 -8.63 -2.79 22.93
CA GLN A 146 -9.77 -2.49 22.05
C GLN A 146 -10.01 -0.97 21.86
N ASN A 147 -9.13 -0.12 22.39
CA ASN A 147 -9.30 1.34 22.34
C ASN A 147 -7.95 2.03 22.11
N LEU A 148 -7.45 1.94 20.88
CA LEU A 148 -6.16 2.53 20.51
C LEU A 148 -6.25 4.03 20.26
N ASN A 149 -7.43 4.54 19.86
CA ASN A 149 -7.66 5.94 19.46
C ASN A 149 -6.46 6.53 18.72
N LEU A 150 -6.08 5.88 17.61
CA LEU A 150 -4.95 6.31 16.81
C LEU A 150 -5.21 7.75 16.35
N THR A 151 -4.39 8.70 16.79
CA THR A 151 -4.52 10.13 16.43
C THR A 151 -3.67 10.51 15.23
N SER A 152 -2.54 9.84 15.04
CA SER A 152 -1.64 10.12 13.91
C SER A 152 -2.14 9.56 12.57
N PRO A 153 -1.72 10.09 11.42
CA PRO A 153 -2.16 9.63 10.11
C PRO A 153 -1.88 8.14 9.86
N ILE A 154 -2.82 7.47 9.20
CA ILE A 154 -2.72 6.06 8.82
C ILE A 154 -2.60 5.96 7.30
N PHE A 155 -1.47 5.44 6.84
CA PHE A 155 -1.21 5.17 5.43
C PHE A 155 -1.52 3.72 5.14
N VAL A 156 -2.44 3.47 4.20
CA VAL A 156 -2.73 2.11 3.72
C VAL A 156 -2.21 1.95 2.31
N THR A 157 -1.31 0.99 2.15
CA THR A 157 -0.69 0.64 0.87
C THR A 157 -1.20 -0.71 0.41
N VAL A 158 -1.38 -0.84 -0.90
CA VAL A 158 -1.80 -2.08 -1.55
C VAL A 158 -0.95 -2.26 -2.80
N GLY A 159 -0.55 -3.50 -3.04
CA GLY A 159 0.24 -3.88 -4.20
C GLY A 159 -0.08 -5.26 -4.73
N VAL A 160 0.50 -5.55 -5.90
CA VAL A 160 0.47 -6.86 -6.53
C VAL A 160 1.89 -7.29 -6.88
N SER A 161 2.20 -8.54 -6.56
CA SER A 161 3.46 -9.20 -6.90
C SER A 161 3.23 -10.32 -7.90
N PHE A 162 4.10 -10.48 -8.89
CA PHE A 162 3.99 -11.51 -9.93
C PHE A 162 5.00 -12.63 -9.78
N PHE A 163 4.57 -13.85 -10.09
CA PHE A 163 5.35 -15.06 -9.91
C PHE A 163 5.25 -16.01 -11.11
N GLN A 164 6.33 -16.75 -11.33
CA GLN A 164 6.38 -17.87 -12.26
C GLN A 164 6.43 -19.17 -11.46
N ASP A 165 5.52 -20.08 -11.76
CA ASP A 165 5.54 -21.44 -11.23
C ASP A 165 6.48 -22.31 -12.06
N VAL A 166 7.43 -22.93 -11.38
CA VAL A 166 8.35 -23.90 -11.95
C VAL A 166 8.37 -25.11 -11.02
N ASN A 167 7.83 -26.24 -11.50
CA ASN A 167 7.76 -27.49 -10.76
C ASN A 167 7.05 -27.39 -9.39
N GLY A 168 6.06 -26.51 -9.26
CA GLY A 168 5.27 -26.31 -8.03
C GLY A 168 5.83 -25.23 -7.11
N GLU A 169 6.99 -24.64 -7.44
CA GLU A 169 7.59 -23.56 -6.68
C GLU A 169 7.37 -22.21 -7.37
N LYS A 170 6.94 -21.19 -6.61
CA LYS A 170 6.62 -19.85 -7.12
C LYS A 170 7.83 -18.93 -6.99
N TYR A 171 8.43 -18.59 -8.12
CA TYR A 171 9.57 -17.68 -8.20
C TYR A 171 9.13 -16.25 -8.53
N PRO A 172 9.61 -15.22 -7.81
CA PRO A 172 9.32 -13.83 -8.14
C PRO A 172 9.76 -13.47 -9.56
N LEU A 173 8.86 -12.89 -10.35
CA LEU A 173 9.16 -12.53 -11.73
C LEU A 173 10.02 -11.27 -11.80
N LYS A 174 11.17 -11.35 -12.48
CA LYS A 174 12.14 -10.23 -12.67
C LYS A 174 12.42 -9.44 -11.39
N ASN A 175 12.56 -10.12 -10.25
CA ASN A 175 12.86 -9.50 -8.95
C ASN A 175 11.93 -8.32 -8.61
N GLY A 176 10.65 -8.42 -8.95
CA GLY A 176 9.65 -7.41 -8.61
C GLY A 176 9.63 -6.15 -9.47
N SER A 177 10.39 -6.13 -10.58
CA SER A 177 10.39 -4.99 -11.51
C SER A 177 8.99 -4.65 -12.08
N TYR A 178 8.08 -5.63 -12.12
CA TYR A 178 6.70 -5.47 -12.59
C TYR A 178 5.69 -5.33 -11.45
N ASN A 179 6.14 -5.38 -10.20
CA ASN A 179 5.25 -5.29 -9.06
C ASN A 179 4.77 -3.85 -8.94
N ALA A 180 3.46 -3.71 -8.79
CA ALA A 180 2.81 -2.42 -8.73
C ALA A 180 2.29 -2.19 -7.32
N VAL A 181 2.52 -0.98 -6.80
CA VAL A 181 2.23 -0.64 -5.41
C VAL A 181 1.83 0.81 -5.35
N LYS A 182 0.72 1.08 -4.66
CA LYS A 182 0.27 2.45 -4.38
C LYS A 182 -0.09 2.65 -2.91
N ILE A 183 -0.09 3.91 -2.49
CA ILE A 183 -0.86 4.35 -1.31
C ILE A 183 -2.34 4.38 -1.73
N ALA A 184 -3.11 3.40 -1.26
CA ALA A 184 -4.51 3.23 -1.60
C ALA A 184 -5.43 4.18 -0.81
N LYS A 185 -5.03 4.53 0.42
CA LYS A 185 -5.74 5.47 1.29
C LYS A 185 -4.78 6.11 2.29
N VAL A 186 -5.03 7.36 2.65
CA VAL A 186 -4.44 8.04 3.81
C VAL A 186 -5.57 8.55 4.68
N ASP A 187 -5.69 7.98 5.88
CA ASP A 187 -6.65 8.42 6.88
C ASP A 187 -5.94 9.41 7.82
N THR A 188 -6.17 10.71 7.60
CA THR A 188 -5.50 11.80 8.33
C THR A 188 -5.94 11.87 9.80
N GLY A 189 -7.16 11.39 10.12
CA GLY A 189 -7.74 11.44 11.45
C GLY A 189 -8.33 12.80 11.84
N VAL A 190 -8.37 13.75 10.90
CA VAL A 190 -8.92 15.11 11.06
C VAL A 190 -10.17 15.27 10.20
#